data_AF-A0A413T0Y8-F1
#
_entry.id   AF-A0A413T0Y8-F1
#
_cell.length_a   1.000
_cell.length_b   1.000
_cell.length_c   1.000
_cell.angle_alpha   90.00
_cell.angle_beta   90.00
_cell.angle_gamma   90.00
#
_symmetry.space_group_name_H-M   'P 1'
#
loop_
_entity.id
_entity.type
_entity.pdbx_description
1 polymer ?
#
loop_
_entity_poly.entity_id
_entity_poly.type
_entity_poly.pdbx_seq_one_letter_code
_entity_poly.pdbx_strand_id
1 'polypeptide(L)'
;MVSLFSRYCIIFNRFNKGSEIVANKYIRKFRRLKKEGQNSTYMKNTKKVFEKRAVKLGIIVAVILIIVGALFFYKKYHKYTTYKIIESTNIKGGASSKYIPFGDYVIKYSYDGIAYIKDKETVWEEAYEMKQPIIDVCDDYVAIADKNTNDIFIYNDKGRQGQVSVSYPIVKLEVAKQGVVAALLEDKTSNYIEVYDKEGKQLVSHKSIIDENGYPINFSMSDDGERMAVSYLTVKNGSFENKIQFYDFSNSGKNIENRMVKEFSGYGETIVPTISYVSNSQVVAIGEDIVSIYKVGNKDITKKDIKIKEEIQKVFYNDKYVGLVFKNASTDRPYRIEVYNSSGSQILNSTVDMDFENVTFAGDNILMYSDMRCEILSIKGVKKFQTNFKGQIYGLMPYDDSKTYLLMTNSKIQKIRLK
;
A
#
# COMPACT_ATOMS: atom_id res chain seq x y z
N MET A 1 76.51 -81.45 -25.60
CA MET A 1 77.72 -82.00 -24.97
C MET A 1 78.22 -80.97 -23.95
N VAL A 2 78.06 -81.26 -22.66
CA VAL A 2 78.87 -80.86 -21.48
C VAL A 2 79.52 -79.45 -21.55
N SER A 3 78.95 -78.43 -20.90
CA SER A 3 79.16 -78.01 -19.49
C SER A 3 80.21 -76.91 -19.34
N LEU A 4 79.84 -75.85 -18.62
CA LEU A 4 80.65 -75.25 -17.54
C LEU A 4 79.83 -74.14 -16.87
N PHE A 5 78.77 -74.56 -16.18
CA PHE A 5 78.31 -73.87 -14.97
C PHE A 5 79.38 -74.11 -13.90
N SER A 6 80.36 -73.23 -13.80
CA SER A 6 81.07 -73.00 -12.54
C SER A 6 81.91 -71.75 -12.64
N ARG A 7 81.80 -70.91 -11.62
CA ARG A 7 82.60 -69.71 -11.35
C ARG A 7 82.17 -68.45 -12.09
N TYR A 8 81.02 -67.89 -11.69
CA TYR A 8 80.90 -66.47 -11.33
C TYR A 8 79.62 -66.27 -10.50
N CYS A 9 79.57 -66.95 -9.34
CA CYS A 9 78.53 -66.72 -8.31
C CYS A 9 79.06 -65.88 -7.13
N ILE A 10 80.12 -65.10 -7.36
CA ILE A 10 80.71 -64.25 -6.33
C ILE A 10 81.04 -62.93 -7.02
N ILE A 11 80.03 -62.05 -7.14
CA ILE A 11 80.04 -60.58 -7.12
C ILE A 11 78.61 -60.12 -7.50
N PHE A 12 77.60 -60.62 -6.78
CA PHE A 12 76.23 -60.07 -6.85
C PHE A 12 75.56 -60.02 -5.46
N ASN A 13 76.37 -59.91 -4.40
CA ASN A 13 75.86 -59.82 -3.04
C ASN A 13 76.58 -58.79 -2.14
N ARG A 14 77.29 -57.84 -2.75
CA ARG A 14 77.94 -56.71 -2.04
C ARG A 14 77.34 -55.32 -2.34
N PHE A 15 76.39 -55.22 -3.27
CA PHE A 15 75.67 -53.96 -3.55
C PHE A 15 74.27 -53.85 -2.91
N ASN A 16 73.76 -54.89 -2.24
CA ASN A 16 72.41 -54.86 -1.62
C ASN A 16 72.37 -54.49 -0.13
N LYS A 17 73.49 -54.53 0.61
CA LYS A 17 73.50 -54.11 2.03
C LYS A 17 73.62 -52.59 2.22
N GLY A 18 74.21 -51.86 1.27
CA GLY A 18 74.31 -50.39 1.34
C GLY A 18 72.97 -49.70 1.10
N SER A 19 72.20 -50.18 0.12
CA SER A 19 70.88 -49.62 -0.26
C SER A 19 69.80 -49.89 0.81
N GLU A 20 69.78 -51.07 1.43
CA GLU A 20 68.84 -51.38 2.52
C GLU A 20 69.11 -50.58 3.80
N ILE A 21 70.38 -50.32 4.15
CA ILE A 21 70.71 -49.51 5.34
C ILE A 21 70.32 -48.05 5.13
N VAL A 22 70.54 -47.51 3.93
CA VAL A 22 70.14 -46.15 3.56
C VAL A 22 68.62 -46.04 3.50
N ALA A 23 67.93 -46.99 2.87
CA ALA A 23 66.46 -47.04 2.82
C ALA A 23 65.84 -47.16 4.23
N ASN A 24 66.37 -48.03 5.10
CA ASN A 24 65.89 -48.15 6.49
C ASN A 24 66.18 -46.89 7.32
N LYS A 25 67.27 -46.16 7.05
CA LYS A 25 67.57 -44.88 7.69
C LYS A 25 66.56 -43.80 7.28
N TYR A 26 66.19 -43.73 6.00
CA TYR A 26 65.14 -42.81 5.52
C TYR A 26 63.74 -43.21 5.97
N ILE A 27 63.40 -44.50 6.01
CA ILE A 27 62.12 -45.00 6.53
C ILE A 27 61.97 -44.74 8.03
N ARG A 28 63.04 -44.92 8.83
CA ARG A 28 63.04 -44.54 10.26
C ARG A 28 62.95 -43.03 10.46
N LYS A 29 63.62 -42.23 9.63
CA LYS A 29 63.51 -40.75 9.65
C LYS A 29 62.09 -40.29 9.26
N PHE A 30 61.49 -40.88 8.23
CA PHE A 30 60.09 -40.61 7.83
C PHE A 30 59.08 -41.10 8.86
N ARG A 31 59.29 -42.26 9.52
CA ARG A 31 58.43 -42.70 10.64
C ARG A 31 58.57 -41.78 11.85
N ARG A 32 59.76 -41.27 12.17
CA ARG A 32 59.95 -40.26 13.23
C ARG A 32 59.26 -38.95 12.88
N LEU A 33 59.44 -38.43 11.66
CA LEU A 33 58.76 -37.21 11.20
C LEU A 33 57.24 -37.37 11.12
N LYS A 34 56.72 -38.56 10.77
CA LYS A 34 55.28 -38.87 10.77
C LYS A 34 54.73 -39.01 12.19
N LYS A 35 55.50 -39.59 13.14
CA LYS A 35 55.15 -39.64 14.57
C LYS A 35 55.25 -38.27 15.23
N GLU A 36 56.22 -37.43 14.88
CA GLU A 36 56.37 -36.05 15.36
C GLU A 36 55.30 -35.12 14.76
N GLY A 37 54.89 -35.35 13.50
CA GLY A 37 53.73 -34.69 12.89
C GLY A 37 52.38 -35.09 13.50
N GLN A 38 52.20 -36.38 13.84
CA GLN A 38 50.98 -36.86 14.54
C GLN A 38 50.95 -36.59 16.05
N ASN A 39 52.11 -36.49 16.71
CA ASN A 39 52.24 -36.15 18.13
C ASN A 39 52.55 -34.66 18.37
N SER A 40 52.49 -33.80 17.35
CA SER A 40 52.52 -32.37 17.62
C SER A 40 51.23 -31.99 18.36
N THR A 41 51.40 -31.64 19.63
CA THR A 41 50.37 -31.10 20.52
C THR A 41 49.67 -29.86 19.92
N TYR A 42 50.20 -29.32 18.83
CA TYR A 42 49.69 -28.18 18.07
C TYR A 42 48.49 -28.52 17.16
N MET A 43 48.42 -29.71 16.51
CA MET A 43 47.27 -30.04 15.63
C MET A 43 46.04 -30.57 16.36
N LYS A 44 46.20 -31.19 17.55
CA LYS A 44 45.05 -31.58 18.40
C LYS A 44 44.44 -30.38 19.14
N ASN A 45 45.23 -29.35 19.44
CA ASN A 45 44.75 -28.14 20.08
C ASN A 45 44.12 -27.15 19.08
N THR A 46 44.58 -27.07 17.82
CA THR A 46 43.92 -26.22 16.80
C THR A 46 42.55 -26.76 16.39
N LYS A 47 42.36 -28.07 16.17
CA LYS A 47 41.01 -28.64 15.92
C LYS A 47 40.04 -28.38 17.08
N LYS A 48 40.47 -28.59 18.34
CA LYS A 48 39.63 -28.28 19.52
C LYS A 48 39.34 -26.78 19.69
N VAL A 49 40.26 -25.88 19.30
CA VAL A 49 40.04 -24.43 19.36
C VAL A 49 39.14 -23.96 18.22
N PHE A 50 39.28 -24.50 17.01
CA PHE A 50 38.38 -24.23 15.88
C PHE A 50 36.98 -24.81 16.11
N GLU A 51 36.85 -26.03 16.66
CA GLU A 51 35.56 -26.61 17.07
C GLU A 51 34.91 -25.80 18.19
N LYS A 52 35.67 -25.39 19.23
CA LYS A 52 35.13 -24.51 20.29
C LYS A 52 34.76 -23.11 19.78
N ARG A 53 35.49 -22.55 18.81
CA ARG A 53 35.16 -21.27 18.15
C ARG A 53 33.96 -21.40 17.22
N ALA A 54 33.84 -22.49 16.47
CA ALA A 54 32.69 -22.80 15.62
C ALA A 54 31.43 -23.07 16.45
N VAL A 55 31.54 -23.78 17.57
CA VAL A 55 30.44 -23.97 18.53
C VAL A 55 30.04 -22.64 19.17
N LYS A 56 31.01 -21.80 19.60
CA LYS A 56 30.70 -20.44 20.10
C LYS A 56 30.02 -19.57 19.04
N LEU A 57 30.50 -19.60 17.79
CA LEU A 57 29.89 -18.87 16.67
C LEU A 57 28.48 -19.40 16.37
N GLY A 58 28.29 -20.71 16.38
CA GLY A 58 26.99 -21.36 16.22
C GLY A 58 25.99 -20.98 17.32
N ILE A 59 26.45 -20.89 18.57
CA ILE A 59 25.63 -20.38 19.70
C ILE A 59 25.27 -18.91 19.47
N ILE A 60 26.21 -18.06 19.06
CA ILE A 60 25.92 -16.63 18.77
C ILE A 60 24.88 -16.51 17.66
N VAL A 61 25.03 -17.23 16.55
CA VAL A 61 24.07 -17.23 15.44
C VAL A 61 22.70 -17.75 15.92
N ALA A 62 22.66 -18.82 16.70
CA ALA A 62 21.41 -19.34 17.27
C ALA A 62 20.72 -18.32 18.18
N VAL A 63 21.47 -17.63 19.05
CA VAL A 63 20.93 -16.57 19.92
C VAL A 63 20.40 -15.41 19.08
N ILE A 64 21.10 -14.99 18.03
CA ILE A 64 20.62 -13.94 17.11
C ILE A 64 19.32 -14.39 16.43
N LEU A 65 19.24 -15.62 15.94
CA LEU A 65 18.02 -16.16 15.32
C LEU A 65 16.86 -16.23 16.30
N ILE A 66 17.11 -16.59 17.57
CA ILE A 66 16.08 -16.58 18.62
C ILE A 66 15.60 -15.15 18.89
N ILE A 67 16.51 -14.17 19.01
CA ILE A 67 16.14 -12.76 19.24
C ILE A 67 15.34 -12.21 18.05
N VAL A 68 15.81 -12.43 16.82
CA VAL A 68 15.10 -12.01 15.60
C VAL A 68 13.73 -12.68 15.53
N GLY A 69 13.65 -13.98 15.83
CA GLY A 69 12.40 -14.71 15.91
C GLY A 69 11.46 -14.11 16.95
N ALA A 70 11.93 -13.89 18.18
CA ALA A 70 11.14 -13.30 19.26
C ALA A 70 10.63 -11.90 18.90
N LEU A 71 11.47 -11.04 18.31
CA LEU A 71 11.08 -9.71 17.82
C LEU A 71 10.04 -9.79 16.71
N PHE A 72 10.20 -10.74 15.78
CA PHE A 72 9.25 -10.97 14.70
C PHE A 72 7.88 -11.41 15.23
N PHE A 73 7.86 -12.39 16.15
CA PHE A 73 6.62 -12.87 16.80
C PHE A 73 5.98 -11.77 17.63
N TYR A 74 6.77 -11.01 18.38
CA TYR A 74 6.27 -9.86 19.14
C TYR A 74 5.61 -8.84 18.21
N LYS A 75 6.30 -8.35 17.18
CA LYS A 75 5.71 -7.40 16.21
C LYS A 75 4.42 -7.97 15.58
N LYS A 76 4.41 -9.26 15.23
CA LYS A 76 3.28 -9.92 14.58
C LYS A 76 2.06 -10.07 15.50
N TYR A 77 2.22 -10.49 16.75
CA TYR A 77 1.10 -10.86 17.62
C TYR A 77 0.83 -9.90 18.77
N HIS A 78 1.66 -8.89 18.98
CA HIS A 78 1.44 -7.89 20.02
C HIS A 78 0.09 -7.18 19.82
N LYS A 79 -0.63 -7.02 20.93
CA LYS A 79 -1.93 -6.37 21.04
C LYS A 79 -1.80 -5.21 22.01
N TYR A 80 -2.45 -4.11 21.68
CA TYR A 80 -2.59 -2.94 22.54
C TYR A 80 -3.90 -3.07 23.31
N THR A 81 -3.86 -2.67 24.57
CA THR A 81 -5.00 -2.79 25.50
C THR A 81 -5.55 -1.43 25.88
N THR A 82 -4.76 -0.38 25.72
CA THR A 82 -5.16 0.98 26.06
C THR A 82 -4.52 1.99 25.10
N TYR A 83 -4.80 3.26 25.32
CA TYR A 83 -4.18 4.36 24.58
C TYR A 83 -3.79 5.47 25.55
N LYS A 84 -2.83 6.28 25.14
CA LYS A 84 -2.46 7.54 25.81
C LYS A 84 -2.73 8.69 24.86
N ILE A 85 -3.37 9.74 25.36
CA ILE A 85 -3.43 11.04 24.68
C ILE A 85 -2.04 11.69 24.82
N ILE A 86 -1.38 11.92 23.70
CA ILE A 86 -0.07 12.60 23.63
C ILE A 86 -0.27 14.09 23.46
N GLU A 87 -1.24 14.47 22.65
CA GLU A 87 -1.55 15.85 22.31
C GLU A 87 -3.06 16.04 22.18
N SER A 88 -3.54 17.23 22.51
CA SER A 88 -4.95 17.58 22.43
C SER A 88 -5.07 19.05 22.05
N THR A 89 -5.88 19.29 21.03
CA THR A 89 -6.12 20.61 20.45
C THR A 89 -7.60 20.89 20.55
N ASN A 90 -7.96 22.01 21.16
CA ASN A 90 -9.36 22.42 21.23
C ASN A 90 -9.75 23.01 19.88
N ILE A 91 -10.93 22.65 19.41
CA ILE A 91 -11.49 23.15 18.17
C ILE A 91 -12.86 23.77 18.45
N LYS A 92 -13.22 24.80 17.66
CA LYS A 92 -14.60 25.26 17.63
C LYS A 92 -15.43 24.17 16.98
N GLY A 93 -16.19 23.45 17.78
CA GLY A 93 -17.15 22.46 17.30
C GLY A 93 -18.26 23.09 16.51
N GLY A 94 -18.63 22.47 15.40
CA GLY A 94 -19.90 22.72 14.70
C GLY A 94 -20.59 21.39 14.47
N ALA A 95 -21.92 21.35 14.65
CA ALA A 95 -22.70 20.23 14.14
C ALA A 95 -22.32 20.01 12.65
N SER A 96 -22.21 18.75 12.20
CA SER A 96 -21.82 18.37 10.83
C SER A 96 -20.37 18.60 10.37
N SER A 97 -19.44 18.96 11.27
CA SER A 97 -18.01 19.02 10.91
C SER A 97 -17.48 17.66 10.46
N LYS A 98 -16.85 17.64 9.28
CA LYS A 98 -16.15 16.49 8.72
C LYS A 98 -14.64 16.76 8.71
N TYR A 99 -13.87 15.67 8.64
CA TYR A 99 -12.41 15.73 8.69
C TYR A 99 -11.81 14.80 7.65
N ILE A 100 -10.76 15.25 6.99
CA ILE A 100 -9.98 14.45 6.02
C ILE A 100 -8.49 14.63 6.32
N PRO A 101 -7.66 13.56 6.20
CA PRO A 101 -6.21 13.68 6.33
C PRO A 101 -5.64 14.71 5.34
N PHE A 102 -4.66 15.50 5.77
CA PHE A 102 -3.96 16.48 4.93
C PHE A 102 -2.57 16.78 5.48
N GLY A 103 -1.52 16.43 4.72
CA GLY A 103 -0.15 16.39 5.22
C GLY A 103 -0.04 15.56 6.50
N ASP A 104 0.64 16.08 7.51
CA ASP A 104 0.74 15.45 8.84
C ASP A 104 -0.54 15.56 9.68
N TYR A 105 -1.56 16.29 9.23
CA TYR A 105 -2.68 16.70 10.08
C TYR A 105 -4.01 16.65 9.31
N VAL A 106 -4.94 17.60 9.51
CA VAL A 106 -6.31 17.46 9.02
C VAL A 106 -6.86 18.73 8.42
N ILE A 107 -7.65 18.58 7.37
CA ILE A 107 -8.63 19.58 6.97
C ILE A 107 -9.93 19.29 7.71
N LYS A 108 -10.46 20.29 8.40
CA LYS A 108 -11.83 20.32 8.92
C LYS A 108 -12.69 21.08 7.91
N TYR A 109 -13.80 20.51 7.49
CA TYR A 109 -14.73 21.17 6.57
C TYR A 109 -16.19 20.90 6.94
N SER A 110 -17.05 21.77 6.48
CA SER A 110 -18.44 21.92 6.93
C SER A 110 -19.29 22.49 5.79
N TYR A 111 -20.56 22.80 6.05
CA TYR A 111 -21.39 23.57 5.11
C TYR A 111 -21.03 25.07 5.09
N ASP A 112 -20.39 25.57 6.15
CA ASP A 112 -20.12 26.99 6.38
C ASP A 112 -18.64 27.39 6.29
N GLY A 113 -17.74 26.44 6.05
CA GLY A 113 -16.33 26.74 5.91
C GLY A 113 -15.39 25.55 5.97
N ILE A 114 -14.11 25.88 5.75
CA ILE A 114 -12.97 24.96 5.71
C ILE A 114 -11.84 25.54 6.57
N ALA A 115 -11.10 24.68 7.26
CA ALA A 115 -9.97 25.05 8.08
C ALA A 115 -8.87 23.99 8.04
N TYR A 116 -7.63 24.44 7.92
CA TYR A 116 -6.47 23.59 8.16
C TYR A 116 -6.05 23.67 9.62
N ILE A 117 -6.07 22.52 10.29
CA ILE A 117 -5.70 22.42 11.70
C ILE A 117 -4.43 21.62 11.77
N LYS A 118 -3.36 22.22 12.30
CA LYS A 118 -2.06 21.57 12.49
C LYS A 118 -1.62 21.74 13.93
N ASP A 119 -1.19 20.64 14.54
CA ASP A 119 -0.80 20.62 15.94
C ASP A 119 -1.88 21.22 16.84
N LYS A 120 -1.59 22.36 17.48
CA LYS A 120 -2.48 23.04 18.44
C LYS A 120 -3.21 24.26 17.89
N GLU A 121 -3.05 24.54 16.60
CA GLU A 121 -3.55 25.77 16.00
C GLU A 121 -4.31 25.53 14.71
N THR A 122 -5.27 26.43 14.46
CA THR A 122 -5.85 26.61 13.14
C THR A 122 -4.85 27.45 12.33
N VAL A 123 -4.24 26.85 11.31
CA VAL A 123 -3.25 27.52 10.45
C VAL A 123 -3.94 28.57 9.57
N TRP A 124 -5.06 28.18 8.98
CA TRP A 124 -5.95 29.07 8.24
C TRP A 124 -7.39 28.54 8.34
N GLU A 125 -8.35 29.45 8.24
CA GLU A 125 -9.77 29.14 8.13
C GLU A 125 -10.42 30.09 7.12
N GLU A 126 -11.42 29.58 6.42
CA GLU A 126 -12.15 30.35 5.43
C GLU A 126 -13.64 29.96 5.45
N ALA A 127 -14.50 30.98 5.43
CA ALA A 127 -15.94 30.79 5.43
C ALA A 127 -16.49 30.72 4.00
N TYR A 128 -17.48 29.87 3.79
CA TYR A 128 -18.25 29.75 2.56
C TYR A 128 -19.68 29.35 2.90
N GLU A 129 -20.54 29.21 1.88
CA GLU A 129 -21.84 28.57 2.04
C GLU A 129 -22.00 27.50 0.96
N MET A 130 -21.88 26.23 1.35
CA MET A 130 -22.05 25.07 0.47
C MET A 130 -23.16 24.16 0.99
N LYS A 131 -24.04 23.68 0.11
CA LYS A 131 -25.13 22.76 0.48
C LYS A 131 -24.69 21.30 0.54
N GLN A 132 -23.80 20.90 -0.37
CA GLN A 132 -23.29 19.55 -0.54
C GLN A 132 -21.79 19.62 -0.89
N PRO A 133 -20.92 19.93 0.09
CA PRO A 133 -19.48 20.02 -0.14
C PRO A 133 -18.91 18.68 -0.61
N ILE A 134 -18.26 18.69 -1.76
CA ILE A 134 -17.42 17.62 -2.31
C ILE A 134 -15.96 18.06 -2.23
N ILE A 135 -15.09 17.20 -1.70
CA ILE A 135 -13.70 17.52 -1.39
C ILE A 135 -12.79 16.38 -1.83
N ASP A 136 -11.59 16.72 -2.29
CA ASP A 136 -10.52 15.78 -2.58
C ASP A 136 -9.17 16.31 -2.09
N VAL A 137 -8.29 15.41 -1.67
CA VAL A 137 -6.96 15.74 -1.13
C VAL A 137 -5.91 14.87 -1.82
N CYS A 138 -4.85 15.51 -2.32
CA CYS A 138 -3.65 14.84 -2.81
C CYS A 138 -2.42 15.56 -2.27
N ASP A 139 -1.69 14.87 -1.38
CA ASP A 139 -0.54 15.39 -0.66
C ASP A 139 -0.82 16.77 -0.03
N ASP A 140 -0.17 17.81 -0.56
CA ASP A 140 -0.17 19.18 -0.05
C ASP A 140 -1.30 20.04 -0.65
N TYR A 141 -2.18 19.48 -1.47
CA TYR A 141 -3.29 20.21 -2.07
C TYR A 141 -4.65 19.61 -1.73
N VAL A 142 -5.63 20.50 -1.59
CA VAL A 142 -7.04 20.17 -1.38
C VAL A 142 -7.87 20.99 -2.35
N ALA A 143 -8.86 20.36 -2.96
CA ALA A 143 -9.88 21.02 -3.76
C ALA A 143 -11.26 20.74 -3.18
N ILE A 144 -12.12 21.77 -3.14
CA ILE A 144 -13.48 21.67 -2.61
C ILE A 144 -14.44 22.48 -3.47
N ALA A 145 -15.64 21.96 -3.67
CA ALA A 145 -16.73 22.62 -4.38
C ALA A 145 -18.08 22.27 -3.75
N ASP A 146 -19.10 23.09 -4.02
CA ASP A 146 -20.48 22.69 -3.75
C ASP A 146 -21.00 21.88 -4.94
N LYS A 147 -21.51 20.68 -4.68
CA LYS A 147 -22.03 19.81 -5.73
C LYS A 147 -23.18 20.51 -6.46
N ASN A 148 -23.20 20.36 -7.79
CA ASN A 148 -24.14 21.01 -8.70
C ASN A 148 -24.02 22.55 -8.77
N THR A 149 -22.86 23.08 -8.40
CA THR A 149 -22.49 24.49 -8.64
C THR A 149 -21.29 24.58 -9.59
N ASN A 150 -20.72 25.76 -9.77
CA ASN A 150 -19.76 26.05 -10.83
C ASN A 150 -18.40 26.52 -10.31
N ASP A 151 -18.19 26.60 -9.00
CA ASP A 151 -16.93 27.09 -8.43
C ASP A 151 -16.18 25.99 -7.67
N ILE A 152 -14.89 25.88 -7.97
CA ILE A 152 -13.94 25.02 -7.28
C ILE A 152 -12.92 25.90 -6.58
N PHE A 153 -12.69 25.66 -5.29
CA PHE A 153 -11.66 26.33 -4.51
C PHE A 153 -10.50 25.39 -4.22
N ILE A 154 -9.28 25.88 -4.43
CA ILE A 154 -8.04 25.12 -4.27
C ILE A 154 -7.24 25.71 -3.11
N TYR A 155 -6.79 24.87 -2.18
CA TYR A 155 -5.97 25.28 -1.05
C TYR A 155 -4.73 24.39 -0.93
N ASN A 156 -3.76 24.89 -0.17
CA ASN A 156 -2.64 24.11 0.34
C ASN A 156 -2.38 24.49 1.81
N ASP A 157 -1.23 24.09 2.35
CA ASP A 157 -0.79 24.42 3.72
C ASP A 157 -0.70 25.94 4.02
N LYS A 158 -0.63 26.79 2.99
CA LYS A 158 -0.57 28.26 3.08
C LYS A 158 -1.93 28.94 2.89
N GLY A 159 -3.01 28.19 2.70
CA GLY A 159 -4.36 28.70 2.48
C GLY A 159 -4.79 28.67 1.02
N ARG A 160 -5.76 29.50 0.63
CA ARG A 160 -6.34 29.51 -0.71
C ARG A 160 -5.29 29.83 -1.78
N GLN A 161 -5.16 28.97 -2.77
CA GLN A 161 -4.22 29.08 -3.88
C GLN A 161 -4.89 29.53 -5.18
N GLY A 162 -6.18 29.22 -5.35
CA GLY A 162 -6.89 29.54 -6.58
C GLY A 162 -8.39 29.27 -6.49
N GLN A 163 -9.10 29.76 -7.49
CA GLN A 163 -10.50 29.49 -7.75
C GLN A 163 -10.68 29.20 -9.24
N VAL A 164 -11.42 28.16 -9.56
CA VAL A 164 -11.77 27.79 -10.93
C VAL A 164 -13.28 27.88 -11.07
N SER A 165 -13.75 28.68 -12.03
CA SER A 165 -15.17 28.75 -12.39
C SER A 165 -15.39 27.98 -13.69
N VAL A 166 -16.25 26.97 -13.63
CA VAL A 166 -16.54 26.06 -14.75
C VAL A 166 -17.88 26.39 -15.41
N SER A 167 -18.08 25.91 -16.64
CA SER A 167 -19.29 26.24 -17.42
C SER A 167 -20.53 25.44 -17.02
N TYR A 168 -20.35 24.28 -16.38
CA TYR A 168 -21.43 23.34 -16.06
C TYR A 168 -21.39 22.86 -14.61
N PRO A 169 -22.53 22.46 -14.02
CA PRO A 169 -22.60 21.93 -12.66
C PRO A 169 -21.59 20.81 -12.38
N ILE A 170 -20.86 20.93 -11.26
CA ILE A 170 -19.84 19.97 -10.83
C ILE A 170 -20.49 18.77 -10.14
N VAL A 171 -20.16 17.57 -10.61
CA VAL A 171 -20.63 16.30 -10.04
C VAL A 171 -19.55 15.65 -9.17
N LYS A 172 -18.29 15.73 -9.61
CA LYS A 172 -17.11 15.19 -8.93
C LYS A 172 -15.88 16.05 -9.25
N LEU A 173 -14.92 16.10 -8.33
CA LEU A 173 -13.60 16.67 -8.55
C LEU A 173 -12.49 15.79 -7.93
N GLU A 174 -11.28 15.87 -8.48
CA GLU A 174 -10.04 15.36 -7.87
C GLU A 174 -8.90 16.37 -8.08
N VAL A 175 -7.96 16.43 -7.14
CA VAL A 175 -6.79 17.31 -7.18
C VAL A 175 -5.50 16.49 -7.27
N ALA A 176 -4.52 16.97 -8.04
CA ALA A 176 -3.17 16.41 -8.07
C ALA A 176 -2.24 17.18 -7.11
N LYS A 177 -1.08 16.58 -6.78
CA LYS A 177 -0.11 17.12 -5.80
C LYS A 177 0.47 18.50 -6.13
N GLN A 178 0.28 18.99 -7.37
CA GLN A 178 0.68 20.33 -7.80
C GLN A 178 -0.47 21.34 -7.86
N GLY A 179 -1.68 20.97 -7.43
CA GLY A 179 -2.87 21.81 -7.46
C GLY A 179 -3.61 21.86 -8.80
N VAL A 180 -3.29 20.95 -9.72
CA VAL A 180 -4.12 20.72 -10.91
C VAL A 180 -5.41 20.02 -10.48
N VAL A 181 -6.56 20.50 -10.96
CA VAL A 181 -7.87 19.92 -10.62
C VAL A 181 -8.54 19.36 -11.86
N ALA A 182 -9.03 18.14 -11.75
CA ALA A 182 -9.95 17.54 -12.70
C ALA A 182 -11.38 17.61 -12.16
N ALA A 183 -12.34 17.94 -13.01
CA ALA A 183 -13.76 18.00 -12.66
C ALA A 183 -14.61 17.23 -13.67
N LEU A 184 -15.56 16.45 -13.16
CA LEU A 184 -16.65 15.88 -13.94
C LEU A 184 -17.84 16.83 -13.84
N LEU A 185 -18.29 17.34 -14.98
CA LEU A 185 -19.37 18.29 -15.10
C LEU A 185 -20.52 17.70 -15.91
N GLU A 186 -21.74 18.08 -15.55
CA GLU A 186 -22.96 17.55 -16.16
C GLU A 186 -23.80 18.66 -16.79
N ASP A 187 -24.07 18.51 -18.09
CA ASP A 187 -25.06 19.28 -18.85
C ASP A 187 -26.25 18.38 -19.19
N LYS A 188 -27.34 18.96 -19.71
CA LYS A 188 -28.61 18.26 -19.98
C LYS A 188 -28.47 17.01 -20.85
N THR A 189 -27.53 17.01 -21.80
CA THR A 189 -27.36 15.92 -22.78
C THR A 189 -25.92 15.44 -22.92
N SER A 190 -24.99 15.98 -22.13
CA SER A 190 -23.57 15.64 -22.24
C SER A 190 -22.85 15.83 -20.92
N ASN A 191 -21.74 15.12 -20.76
CA ASN A 191 -20.84 15.28 -19.63
C ASN A 191 -19.50 15.79 -20.11
N TYR A 192 -18.79 16.49 -19.24
CA TYR A 192 -17.46 17.01 -19.52
C TYR A 192 -16.51 16.54 -18.43
N ILE A 193 -15.35 16.04 -18.84
CA ILE A 193 -14.21 15.89 -17.94
C ILE A 193 -13.21 16.96 -18.33
N GLU A 194 -13.03 17.92 -17.44
CA GLU A 194 -12.18 19.09 -17.66
C GLU A 194 -11.07 19.12 -16.62
N VAL A 195 -9.89 19.59 -17.03
CA VAL A 195 -8.72 19.70 -16.17
C VAL A 195 -8.22 21.13 -16.22
N TYR A 196 -7.93 21.69 -15.05
CA TYR A 196 -7.52 23.07 -14.86
C TYR A 196 -6.23 23.14 -14.04
N ASP A 197 -5.36 24.10 -14.33
CA ASP A 197 -4.33 24.48 -13.38
C ASP A 197 -4.92 25.34 -12.24
N LYS A 198 -4.10 25.60 -11.23
CA LYS A 198 -4.49 26.38 -10.05
C LYS A 198 -4.83 27.84 -10.37
N GLU A 199 -4.41 28.36 -11.52
CA GLU A 199 -4.74 29.70 -11.99
C GLU A 199 -6.09 29.75 -12.73
N GLY A 200 -6.76 28.60 -12.88
CA GLY A 200 -8.04 28.46 -13.56
C GLY A 200 -7.95 28.36 -15.07
N LYS A 201 -6.74 28.16 -15.63
CA LYS A 201 -6.59 27.91 -17.06
C LYS A 201 -6.91 26.45 -17.36
N GLN A 202 -7.84 26.26 -18.29
CA GLN A 202 -8.20 24.94 -18.79
C GLN A 202 -7.03 24.30 -19.57
N LEU A 203 -6.60 23.14 -19.10
CA LEU A 203 -5.53 22.32 -19.69
C LEU A 203 -6.10 21.26 -20.62
N VAL A 204 -7.24 20.66 -20.25
CA VAL A 204 -7.91 19.57 -20.97
C VAL A 204 -9.42 19.78 -20.90
N SER A 205 -10.13 19.45 -21.98
CA SER A 205 -11.58 19.30 -21.97
C SER A 205 -11.95 18.11 -22.85
N HIS A 206 -12.64 17.15 -22.27
CA HIS A 206 -13.18 16.00 -22.96
C HIS A 206 -14.71 15.98 -22.82
N LYS A 207 -15.41 16.09 -23.94
CA LYS A 207 -16.87 15.97 -24.00
C LYS A 207 -17.26 14.53 -24.23
N SER A 208 -18.17 14.01 -23.41
CA SER A 208 -18.78 12.71 -23.58
C SER A 208 -20.29 12.85 -23.79
N ILE A 209 -20.78 12.24 -24.86
CA ILE A 209 -22.21 12.11 -25.16
C ILE A 209 -22.56 10.63 -24.94
N ILE A 210 -23.69 10.36 -24.28
CA ILE A 210 -24.10 9.00 -23.90
C ILE A 210 -24.13 8.06 -25.11
N ASP A 211 -24.72 8.53 -26.22
CA ASP A 211 -24.91 7.74 -27.44
C ASP A 211 -23.63 7.54 -28.26
N GLU A 212 -22.57 8.31 -27.99
CA GLU A 212 -21.30 8.25 -28.73
C GLU A 212 -20.21 7.55 -27.90
N ASN A 213 -19.83 8.15 -26.78
CA ASN A 213 -18.66 7.76 -26.00
C ASN A 213 -19.02 7.10 -24.66
N GLY A 214 -20.27 7.25 -24.21
CA GLY A 214 -20.79 6.75 -22.95
C GLY A 214 -20.96 7.82 -21.87
N TYR A 215 -21.59 7.45 -20.76
CA TYR A 215 -21.72 8.26 -19.57
C TYR A 215 -20.56 7.98 -18.60
N PRO A 216 -19.69 8.97 -18.29
CA PRO A 216 -18.63 8.79 -17.30
C PRO A 216 -19.24 8.67 -15.90
N ILE A 217 -19.19 7.48 -15.30
CA ILE A 217 -19.74 7.24 -13.96
C ILE A 217 -18.75 7.64 -12.86
N ASN A 218 -17.45 7.51 -13.15
CA ASN A 218 -16.39 7.89 -12.23
C ASN A 218 -15.08 8.07 -13.00
N PHE A 219 -14.18 8.90 -12.50
CA PHE A 219 -12.82 9.04 -13.02
C PHE A 219 -11.83 9.05 -11.86
N SER A 220 -10.56 8.78 -12.11
CA SER A 220 -9.51 9.11 -11.16
C SER A 220 -8.24 9.55 -11.86
N MET A 221 -7.52 10.47 -11.26
CA MET A 221 -6.30 11.08 -11.77
C MET A 221 -5.07 10.59 -10.99
N SER A 222 -3.93 10.43 -11.65
CA SER A 222 -2.66 10.14 -10.97
C SER A 222 -2.22 11.30 -10.08
N ASP A 223 -1.42 11.02 -9.05
CA ASP A 223 -0.94 12.02 -8.08
C ASP A 223 -0.18 13.17 -8.77
N ASP A 224 0.47 12.90 -9.91
CA ASP A 224 1.16 13.90 -10.74
C ASP A 224 0.26 14.62 -11.76
N GLY A 225 -1.02 14.30 -11.83
CA GLY A 225 -1.99 14.92 -12.74
C GLY A 225 -1.77 14.59 -14.23
N GLU A 226 -0.84 13.70 -14.56
CA GLU A 226 -0.50 13.43 -15.97
C GLU A 226 -1.37 12.35 -16.61
N ARG A 227 -2.05 11.52 -15.81
CA ARG A 227 -2.83 10.39 -16.30
C ARG A 227 -4.19 10.34 -15.64
N MET A 228 -5.15 9.76 -16.35
CA MET A 228 -6.50 9.61 -15.84
C MET A 228 -7.09 8.29 -16.32
N ALA A 229 -7.94 7.69 -15.49
CA ALA A 229 -8.70 6.51 -15.80
C ALA A 229 -10.16 6.82 -15.56
N VAL A 230 -11.02 6.47 -16.52
CA VAL A 230 -12.45 6.80 -16.48
C VAL A 230 -13.23 5.51 -16.69
N SER A 231 -14.21 5.26 -15.81
CA SER A 231 -15.23 4.26 -16.05
C SER A 231 -16.41 4.90 -16.78
N TYR A 232 -16.76 4.32 -17.91
CA TYR A 232 -17.88 4.73 -18.74
C TYR A 232 -18.95 3.65 -18.74
N LEU A 233 -20.20 4.07 -18.56
CA LEU A 233 -21.38 3.28 -18.85
C LEU A 233 -21.87 3.60 -20.26
N THR A 234 -22.02 2.60 -21.11
CA THR A 234 -22.45 2.74 -22.51
C THR A 234 -23.70 1.91 -22.74
N VAL A 235 -24.46 2.22 -23.79
CA VAL A 235 -25.59 1.38 -24.23
C VAL A 235 -25.21 0.76 -25.57
N LYS A 236 -25.22 -0.57 -25.63
CA LYS A 236 -24.93 -1.32 -26.86
C LYS A 236 -25.99 -2.38 -27.06
N ASN A 237 -26.65 -2.34 -28.21
CA ASN A 237 -27.73 -3.26 -28.57
C ASN A 237 -28.86 -3.35 -27.51
N GLY A 238 -29.12 -2.25 -26.80
CA GLY A 238 -30.16 -2.20 -25.76
C GLY A 238 -29.73 -2.71 -24.37
N SER A 239 -28.52 -3.22 -24.21
CA SER A 239 -27.93 -3.55 -22.90
C SER A 239 -26.91 -2.50 -22.47
N PHE A 240 -26.79 -2.31 -21.16
CA PHE A 240 -25.71 -1.49 -20.60
C PHE A 240 -24.40 -2.27 -20.63
N GLU A 241 -23.32 -1.63 -21.07
CA GLU A 241 -21.96 -2.16 -21.00
C GLU A 241 -21.05 -1.16 -20.29
N ASN A 242 -20.14 -1.66 -19.44
CA ASN A 242 -19.09 -0.82 -18.85
C ASN A 242 -17.75 -0.98 -19.59
N LYS A 243 -17.04 0.13 -19.76
CA LYS A 243 -15.66 0.15 -20.25
C LYS A 243 -14.82 1.08 -19.40
N ILE A 244 -13.52 0.77 -19.30
CA ILE A 244 -12.55 1.64 -18.64
C ILE A 244 -11.58 2.18 -19.69
N GLN A 245 -11.44 3.50 -19.75
CA GLN A 245 -10.51 4.18 -20.65
C GLN A 245 -9.41 4.88 -19.86
N PHE A 246 -8.18 4.77 -20.34
CA PHE A 246 -7.00 5.43 -19.79
C PHE A 246 -6.55 6.53 -20.72
N TYR A 247 -6.20 7.67 -20.13
CA TYR A 247 -5.72 8.85 -20.81
C TYR A 247 -4.33 9.26 -20.30
N ASP A 248 -3.49 9.78 -21.19
CA ASP A 248 -2.16 10.31 -20.86
C ASP A 248 -2.03 11.76 -21.40
N PHE A 249 -2.08 12.71 -20.47
CA PHE A 249 -1.97 14.14 -20.73
C PHE A 249 -0.51 14.63 -20.73
N SER A 250 0.46 13.77 -20.36
CA SER A 250 1.88 14.08 -20.39
C SER A 250 2.36 14.36 -21.82
N ASN A 251 3.64 14.69 -21.95
CA ASN A 251 4.29 14.81 -23.25
C ASN A 251 4.24 13.50 -24.06
N SER A 252 4.22 12.34 -23.39
CA SER A 252 4.22 11.03 -24.06
C SER A 252 2.90 10.77 -24.80
N GLY A 253 1.78 11.26 -24.28
CA GLY A 253 0.47 11.10 -24.89
C GLY A 253 0.14 12.13 -25.99
N LYS A 254 1.00 13.13 -26.26
CA LYS A 254 0.71 14.26 -27.17
C LYS A 254 0.31 13.85 -28.58
N ASN A 255 0.87 12.75 -29.07
CA ASN A 255 0.65 12.27 -30.44
C ASN A 255 -0.46 11.21 -30.52
N ILE A 256 -1.16 10.95 -29.41
CA ILE A 256 -2.27 9.98 -29.34
C ILE A 256 -3.57 10.75 -29.47
N GLU A 257 -4.42 10.33 -30.40
CA GLU A 257 -5.73 10.93 -30.62
C GLU A 257 -6.54 10.95 -29.31
N ASN A 258 -7.11 12.11 -28.98
CA ASN A 258 -7.86 12.34 -27.74
C ASN A 258 -7.12 11.97 -26.44
N ARG A 259 -5.79 11.76 -26.51
CA ARG A 259 -4.95 11.29 -25.40
C ARG A 259 -5.34 9.91 -24.85
N MET A 260 -6.21 9.16 -25.52
CA MET A 260 -6.70 7.86 -25.05
C MET A 260 -5.68 6.77 -25.39
N VAL A 261 -4.98 6.26 -24.37
CA VAL A 261 -3.85 5.33 -24.55
C VAL A 261 -4.27 3.87 -24.51
N LYS A 262 -5.38 3.57 -23.82
CA LYS A 262 -5.89 2.20 -23.69
C LYS A 262 -7.36 2.20 -23.32
N GLU A 263 -8.09 1.26 -23.91
CA GLU A 263 -9.43 0.90 -23.48
C GLU A 263 -9.45 -0.56 -23.01
N PHE A 264 -10.16 -0.81 -21.91
CA PHE A 264 -10.54 -2.13 -21.44
C PHE A 264 -12.05 -2.26 -21.50
N SER A 265 -12.49 -2.85 -22.60
CA SER A 265 -13.85 -3.35 -22.78
C SER A 265 -13.93 -4.80 -22.30
N GLY A 266 -15.14 -5.28 -21.98
CA GLY A 266 -15.34 -6.66 -21.50
C GLY A 266 -15.72 -6.79 -20.02
N TYR A 267 -16.32 -5.75 -19.43
CA TYR A 267 -17.05 -5.87 -18.16
C TYR A 267 -18.45 -6.46 -18.34
N GLY A 268 -18.91 -6.62 -19.59
CA GLY A 268 -20.29 -7.00 -19.89
C GLY A 268 -21.24 -6.00 -19.24
N GLU A 269 -22.30 -6.50 -18.62
CA GLU A 269 -23.30 -5.71 -17.91
C GLU A 269 -22.86 -5.26 -16.51
N THR A 270 -21.66 -5.65 -16.06
CA THR A 270 -21.14 -5.28 -14.73
C THR A 270 -20.90 -3.78 -14.66
N ILE A 271 -21.52 -3.10 -13.69
CA ILE A 271 -21.25 -1.68 -13.45
C ILE A 271 -19.99 -1.55 -12.59
N VAL A 272 -19.09 -0.62 -12.96
CA VAL A 272 -17.82 -0.36 -12.26
C VAL A 272 -17.79 1.04 -11.65
N PRO A 273 -18.56 1.29 -10.58
CA PRO A 273 -18.77 2.65 -10.06
C PRO A 273 -17.55 3.21 -9.32
N THR A 274 -16.57 2.39 -8.96
CA THR A 274 -15.36 2.83 -8.25
C THR A 274 -14.14 2.65 -9.15
N ILE A 275 -13.39 3.72 -9.35
CA ILE A 275 -12.07 3.70 -9.96
C ILE A 275 -11.15 4.65 -9.19
N SER A 276 -9.93 4.23 -8.90
CA SER A 276 -8.95 5.05 -8.17
C SER A 276 -7.55 4.77 -8.68
N TYR A 277 -6.79 5.81 -8.97
CA TYR A 277 -5.34 5.75 -8.86
C TYR A 277 -5.01 5.55 -7.38
N VAL A 278 -4.30 4.47 -7.08
CA VAL A 278 -3.75 4.23 -5.73
C VAL A 278 -2.24 4.51 -5.69
N SER A 279 -1.66 4.72 -6.87
CA SER A 279 -0.35 5.32 -7.12
C SER A 279 -0.26 5.70 -8.60
N ASN A 280 0.73 6.49 -9.02
CA ASN A 280 0.96 6.82 -10.44
C ASN A 280 1.15 5.60 -11.38
N SER A 281 1.38 4.41 -10.82
CA SER A 281 1.61 3.17 -11.56
C SER A 281 0.53 2.11 -11.37
N GLN A 282 -0.51 2.39 -10.58
CA GLN A 282 -1.54 1.41 -10.26
C GLN A 282 -2.93 2.03 -10.15
N VAL A 283 -3.88 1.46 -10.87
CA VAL A 283 -5.30 1.80 -10.77
C VAL A 283 -6.07 0.59 -10.27
N VAL A 284 -7.02 0.82 -9.38
CA VAL A 284 -7.97 -0.18 -8.91
C VAL A 284 -9.35 0.24 -9.39
N ALA A 285 -10.07 -0.69 -10.03
CA ALA A 285 -11.46 -0.53 -10.39
C ALA A 285 -12.29 -1.61 -9.72
N ILE A 286 -13.41 -1.23 -9.08
CA ILE A 286 -14.27 -2.14 -8.32
C ILE A 286 -15.68 -2.02 -8.89
N GLY A 287 -16.15 -3.13 -9.45
CA GLY A 287 -17.52 -3.32 -9.92
C GLY A 287 -18.32 -4.21 -8.99
N GLU A 288 -19.55 -4.49 -9.38
CA GLU A 288 -20.51 -5.28 -8.60
C GLU A 288 -20.00 -6.70 -8.29
N ASP A 289 -19.36 -7.34 -9.28
CA ASP A 289 -18.88 -8.74 -9.21
C ASP A 289 -17.37 -8.89 -9.50
N ILE A 290 -16.62 -7.79 -9.54
CA ILE A 290 -15.24 -7.80 -10.03
C ILE A 290 -14.38 -6.73 -9.36
N VAL A 291 -13.14 -7.09 -9.04
CA VAL A 291 -12.05 -6.13 -8.77
C VAL A 291 -11.02 -6.28 -9.89
N SER A 292 -10.72 -5.18 -10.57
CA SER A 292 -9.68 -5.11 -11.59
C SER A 292 -8.52 -4.26 -11.08
N ILE A 293 -7.33 -4.86 -11.04
CA ILE A 293 -6.09 -4.17 -10.72
C ILE A 293 -5.32 -3.93 -12.02
N TYR A 294 -5.06 -2.68 -12.32
CA TYR A 294 -4.29 -2.25 -13.47
C TYR A 294 -2.90 -1.82 -13.04
N LYS A 295 -1.87 -2.31 -13.74
CA LYS A 295 -0.52 -1.76 -13.65
C LYS A 295 -0.27 -0.87 -14.84
N VAL A 296 -0.06 0.40 -14.58
CA VAL A 296 0.11 1.45 -15.58
C VAL A 296 1.60 1.68 -15.79
N GLY A 297 2.14 1.14 -16.88
CA GLY A 297 3.49 1.40 -17.32
C GLY A 297 3.55 2.47 -18.41
N ASN A 298 4.75 2.90 -18.79
CA ASN A 298 4.93 3.90 -19.84
C ASN A 298 4.57 3.41 -21.26
N LYS A 299 4.56 2.09 -21.48
CA LYS A 299 4.32 1.49 -22.81
C LYS A 299 3.06 0.64 -22.89
N ASP A 300 2.64 0.07 -21.76
CA ASP A 300 1.51 -0.85 -21.70
C ASP A 300 0.82 -0.75 -20.35
N ILE A 301 -0.45 -1.12 -20.35
CA ILE A 301 -1.28 -1.23 -19.16
C ILE A 301 -1.72 -2.69 -19.08
N THR A 302 -1.36 -3.34 -17.98
CA THR A 302 -1.76 -4.75 -17.74
C THR A 302 -2.90 -4.80 -16.75
N LYS A 303 -3.80 -5.76 -16.91
CA LYS A 303 -4.99 -5.93 -16.07
C LYS A 303 -4.98 -7.30 -15.40
N LYS A 304 -5.34 -7.33 -14.11
CA LYS A 304 -5.64 -8.54 -13.36
C LYS A 304 -7.03 -8.44 -12.75
N ASP A 305 -7.90 -9.36 -13.14
CA ASP A 305 -9.26 -9.45 -12.60
C ASP A 305 -9.34 -10.46 -11.46
N ILE A 306 -10.17 -10.11 -10.48
CA ILE A 306 -10.56 -10.93 -9.33
C ILE A 306 -12.07 -10.97 -9.34
N LYS A 307 -12.64 -12.17 -9.52
CA LYS A 307 -14.10 -12.35 -9.53
C LYS A 307 -14.64 -12.44 -8.10
N ILE A 308 -15.67 -11.65 -7.85
CA ILE A 308 -16.37 -11.53 -6.58
C ILE A 308 -17.75 -12.15 -6.75
N LYS A 309 -18.12 -13.06 -5.84
CA LYS A 309 -19.37 -13.83 -5.93
C LYS A 309 -20.49 -13.29 -5.04
N GLU A 310 -20.12 -12.44 -4.08
CA GLU A 310 -20.99 -11.96 -3.01
C GLU A 310 -21.13 -10.45 -3.11
N GLU A 311 -22.25 -9.92 -2.65
CA GLU A 311 -22.55 -8.49 -2.68
C GLU A 311 -21.57 -7.70 -1.79
N ILE A 312 -20.80 -6.81 -2.41
CA ILE A 312 -19.85 -5.93 -1.73
C ILE A 312 -20.63 -4.86 -0.96
N GLN A 313 -20.40 -4.77 0.35
CA GLN A 313 -21.06 -3.78 1.21
C GLN A 313 -20.26 -2.49 1.36
N LYS A 314 -18.93 -2.60 1.45
CA LYS A 314 -18.00 -1.46 1.54
C LYS A 314 -16.69 -1.79 0.83
N VAL A 315 -16.08 -0.76 0.28
CA VAL A 315 -14.75 -0.82 -0.35
C VAL A 315 -13.82 0.16 0.36
N PHE A 316 -12.56 -0.21 0.50
CA PHE A 316 -11.51 0.66 1.04
C PHE A 316 -10.18 0.21 0.45
N TYR A 317 -9.26 1.13 0.16
CA TYR A 317 -8.02 0.82 -0.51
C TYR A 317 -6.92 1.80 -0.12
N ASN A 318 -5.67 1.40 -0.36
CA ASN A 318 -4.49 2.25 -0.33
C ASN A 318 -3.53 1.82 -1.45
N ASP A 319 -2.31 2.35 -1.43
CA ASP A 319 -1.24 2.04 -2.38
C ASP A 319 -0.86 0.55 -2.47
N LYS A 320 -1.17 -0.25 -1.44
CA LYS A 320 -0.75 -1.66 -1.31
C LYS A 320 -1.90 -2.66 -1.36
N TYR A 321 -3.09 -2.26 -0.93
CA TYR A 321 -4.16 -3.17 -0.57
C TYR A 321 -5.51 -2.69 -1.08
N VAL A 322 -6.34 -3.66 -1.45
CA VAL A 322 -7.78 -3.49 -1.72
C VAL A 322 -8.55 -4.32 -0.70
N GLY A 323 -9.39 -3.67 0.08
CA GLY A 323 -10.24 -4.25 1.10
C GLY A 323 -11.70 -4.25 0.68
N LEU A 324 -12.36 -5.39 0.85
CA LEU A 324 -13.79 -5.59 0.59
C LEU A 324 -14.48 -6.05 1.87
N VAL A 325 -15.65 -5.50 2.16
CA VAL A 325 -16.53 -5.93 3.25
C VAL A 325 -17.74 -6.63 2.68
N PHE A 326 -18.05 -7.81 3.21
CA PHE A 326 -19.24 -8.60 2.88
C PHE A 326 -20.10 -8.79 4.12
N LYS A 327 -21.41 -8.94 3.92
CA LYS A 327 -22.29 -9.46 4.97
C LYS A 327 -21.97 -10.94 5.22
N ASN A 328 -22.16 -11.36 6.45
CA ASN A 328 -22.04 -12.74 6.86
C ASN A 328 -23.38 -13.17 7.48
N ALA A 329 -23.73 -14.45 7.35
CA ALA A 329 -25.01 -14.95 7.85
C ALA A 329 -25.10 -14.99 9.39
N SER A 330 -23.94 -14.95 10.07
CA SER A 330 -23.86 -14.98 11.53
C SER A 330 -24.16 -13.60 12.13
N THR A 331 -25.09 -13.54 13.07
CA THR A 331 -25.40 -12.32 13.84
C THR A 331 -24.26 -11.90 14.77
N ASP A 332 -23.50 -12.85 15.31
CA ASP A 332 -22.37 -12.57 16.21
C ASP A 332 -21.15 -12.02 15.46
N ARG A 333 -21.06 -12.33 14.17
CA ARG A 333 -20.00 -11.87 13.27
C ARG A 333 -20.60 -11.41 11.96
N PRO A 334 -21.27 -10.25 11.95
CA PRO A 334 -22.12 -9.81 10.84
C PRO A 334 -21.34 -9.51 9.56
N TYR A 335 -20.01 -9.34 9.66
CA TYR A 335 -19.18 -9.00 8.52
C TYR A 335 -18.02 -9.96 8.29
N ARG A 336 -17.65 -10.10 7.01
CA ARG A 336 -16.41 -10.70 6.56
C ARG A 336 -15.60 -9.65 5.80
N ILE A 337 -14.32 -9.52 6.13
CA ILE A 337 -13.38 -8.65 5.44
C ILE A 337 -12.39 -9.50 4.67
N GLU A 338 -12.23 -9.16 3.40
CA GLU A 338 -11.20 -9.71 2.54
C GLU A 338 -10.24 -8.62 2.11
N VAL A 339 -8.95 -8.96 2.04
CA VAL A 339 -7.92 -8.04 1.55
C VAL A 339 -7.12 -8.71 0.45
N TYR A 340 -6.93 -7.98 -0.64
CA TYR A 340 -6.11 -8.34 -1.78
C TYR A 340 -4.91 -7.40 -1.86
N ASN A 341 -3.75 -7.92 -2.23
CA ASN A 341 -2.56 -7.10 -2.48
C ASN A 341 -2.52 -6.57 -3.93
N SER A 342 -1.53 -5.76 -4.28
CA SER A 342 -1.29 -5.25 -5.63
C SER A 342 -1.08 -6.30 -6.74
N SER A 343 -0.84 -7.58 -6.40
CA SER A 343 -0.80 -8.68 -7.39
C SER A 343 -2.16 -9.35 -7.58
N GLY A 344 -3.19 -8.92 -6.85
CA GLY A 344 -4.52 -9.51 -6.82
C GLY A 344 -4.61 -10.81 -6.03
N SER A 345 -3.62 -11.10 -5.17
CA SER A 345 -3.64 -12.25 -4.28
C SER A 345 -4.38 -11.90 -3.00
N GLN A 346 -5.31 -12.75 -2.58
CA GLN A 346 -5.99 -12.61 -1.29
C GLN A 346 -5.00 -12.91 -0.16
N ILE A 347 -4.80 -11.94 0.73
CA ILE A 347 -3.88 -12.02 1.88
C ILE A 347 -4.60 -12.06 3.23
N LEU A 348 -5.88 -11.66 3.26
CA LEU A 348 -6.74 -11.76 4.43
C LEU A 348 -8.13 -12.27 4.05
N ASN A 349 -8.67 -13.13 4.89
CA ASN A 349 -10.08 -13.45 4.97
C ASN A 349 -10.43 -13.60 6.45
N SER A 350 -11.17 -12.65 7.01
CA SER A 350 -11.46 -12.65 8.45
C SER A 350 -12.89 -12.21 8.73
N THR A 351 -13.49 -12.80 9.76
CA THR A 351 -14.82 -12.40 10.25
C THR A 351 -14.67 -11.37 11.36
N VAL A 352 -15.58 -10.41 11.40
CA VAL A 352 -15.55 -9.29 12.36
C VAL A 352 -16.81 -9.32 13.21
N ASP A 353 -16.64 -9.20 14.53
CA ASP A 353 -17.67 -9.24 15.59
C ASP A 353 -18.07 -7.82 16.06
N MET A 354 -18.02 -6.87 15.13
CA MET A 354 -18.27 -5.46 15.37
C MET A 354 -19.07 -4.89 14.21
N ASP A 355 -20.15 -4.20 14.52
CA ASP A 355 -20.76 -3.26 13.60
C ASP A 355 -19.92 -1.99 13.52
N PHE A 356 -19.66 -1.52 12.30
CA PHE A 356 -18.87 -0.33 12.04
C PHE A 356 -19.45 0.48 10.90
N GLU A 357 -19.36 1.80 11.03
CA GLU A 357 -19.77 2.73 10.00
C GLU A 357 -18.61 3.04 9.05
N ASN A 358 -17.40 3.18 9.61
CA ASN A 358 -16.20 3.59 8.92
C ASN A 358 -15.16 2.47 8.91
N VAL A 359 -14.49 2.28 7.77
CA VAL A 359 -13.38 1.34 7.59
C VAL A 359 -12.34 1.94 6.65
N THR A 360 -11.06 1.85 7.01
CA THR A 360 -9.95 2.30 6.17
C THR A 360 -8.67 1.54 6.50
N PHE A 361 -7.67 1.60 5.62
CA PHE A 361 -6.33 1.11 5.93
C PHE A 361 -5.54 2.11 6.78
N ALA A 362 -4.76 1.58 7.70
CA ALA A 362 -3.77 2.27 8.54
C ALA A 362 -2.44 1.50 8.42
N GLY A 363 -1.72 1.76 7.32
CA GLY A 363 -0.58 0.95 6.89
C GLY A 363 -1.00 -0.51 6.65
N ASP A 364 -0.37 -1.43 7.39
CA ASP A 364 -0.67 -2.88 7.37
C ASP A 364 -1.83 -3.28 8.30
N ASN A 365 -2.64 -2.31 8.75
CA ASN A 365 -3.80 -2.55 9.60
C ASN A 365 -5.06 -2.00 8.95
N ILE A 366 -6.20 -2.49 9.43
CA ILE A 366 -7.54 -2.08 9.06
C ILE A 366 -8.11 -1.41 10.30
N LEU A 367 -8.43 -0.14 10.17
CA LEU A 367 -9.07 0.66 11.20
C LEU A 367 -10.58 0.64 10.94
N MET A 368 -11.35 0.18 11.93
CA MET A 368 -12.81 0.14 11.90
C MET A 368 -13.35 0.92 13.09
N TYR A 369 -14.37 1.75 12.87
CA TYR A 369 -15.02 2.47 13.96
C TYR A 369 -16.49 2.82 13.68
N SER A 370 -17.23 2.98 14.76
CA SER A 370 -18.61 3.48 14.79
C SER A 370 -18.66 4.81 15.55
N ASP A 371 -19.81 5.13 16.15
CA ASP A 371 -20.02 6.22 17.08
C ASP A 371 -18.99 6.31 18.22
N MET A 372 -18.66 5.23 18.91
CA MET A 372 -17.80 5.23 20.11
C MET A 372 -16.82 4.05 20.13
N ARG A 373 -17.10 2.98 19.39
CA ARG A 373 -16.29 1.77 19.36
C ARG A 373 -15.25 1.87 18.24
N CYS A 374 -14.05 1.38 18.52
CA CYS A 374 -12.97 1.25 17.56
C CYS A 374 -12.34 -0.15 17.66
N GLU A 375 -12.02 -0.72 16.51
CA GLU A 375 -11.23 -1.94 16.38
C GLU A 375 -10.14 -1.76 15.31
N ILE A 376 -8.95 -2.28 15.60
CA ILE A 376 -7.84 -2.32 14.64
C ILE A 376 -7.46 -3.77 14.41
N LEU A 377 -7.54 -4.21 13.15
CA LEU A 377 -7.23 -5.56 12.70
C LEU A 377 -6.01 -5.52 11.77
N SER A 378 -4.95 -6.26 12.07
CA SER A 378 -3.83 -6.36 11.10
C SER A 378 -4.24 -7.17 9.87
N ILE A 379 -3.59 -6.94 8.72
CA ILE A 379 -3.75 -7.77 7.51
C ILE A 379 -3.40 -9.26 7.73
N LYS A 380 -2.82 -9.61 8.90
CA LYS A 380 -2.50 -10.98 9.31
C LYS A 380 -3.60 -11.62 10.16
N GLY A 381 -4.76 -10.96 10.32
CA GLY A 381 -5.90 -11.46 11.09
C GLY A 381 -5.77 -11.29 12.61
N VAL A 382 -4.74 -10.57 13.10
CA VAL A 382 -4.59 -10.30 14.54
C VAL A 382 -5.34 -9.03 14.91
N LYS A 383 -6.34 -9.14 15.80
CA LYS A 383 -6.99 -7.99 16.46
C LYS A 383 -5.95 -7.27 17.34
N LYS A 384 -5.48 -6.13 16.86
CA LYS A 384 -4.40 -5.33 17.46
C LYS A 384 -4.88 -4.43 18.58
N PHE A 385 -6.10 -3.91 18.48
CA PHE A 385 -6.64 -2.98 19.46
C PHE A 385 -8.16 -3.00 19.39
N GLN A 386 -8.81 -2.84 20.54
CA GLN A 386 -10.26 -2.66 20.63
C GLN A 386 -10.54 -1.75 21.82
N THR A 387 -11.37 -0.73 21.63
CA THR A 387 -11.74 0.17 22.72
C THR A 387 -13.11 0.81 22.47
N ASN A 388 -13.70 1.30 23.56
CA ASN A 388 -14.82 2.23 23.53
C ASN A 388 -14.32 3.57 24.04
N PHE A 389 -14.38 4.61 23.21
CA PHE A 389 -14.07 5.97 23.62
C PHE A 389 -15.18 6.54 24.52
N LYS A 390 -14.84 7.54 25.33
CA LYS A 390 -15.79 8.15 26.28
C LYS A 390 -16.81 9.08 25.61
N GLY A 391 -16.67 9.36 24.32
CA GLY A 391 -17.55 10.25 23.57
C GLY A 391 -17.54 9.90 22.10
N GLN A 392 -18.42 10.57 21.36
CA GLN A 392 -18.63 10.32 19.94
C GLN A 392 -17.37 10.63 19.11
N ILE A 393 -17.06 9.72 18.19
CA ILE A 393 -16.02 9.82 17.18
C ILE A 393 -16.63 10.57 15.99
N TYR A 394 -16.09 11.75 15.68
CA TYR A 394 -16.41 12.51 14.46
C TYR A 394 -15.43 12.18 13.33
N GLY A 395 -14.28 11.66 13.69
CA GLY A 395 -13.39 10.96 12.77
C GLY A 395 -12.22 10.35 13.53
N LEU A 396 -11.68 9.30 12.95
CA LEU A 396 -10.53 8.59 13.49
C LEU A 396 -9.66 8.18 12.30
N MET A 397 -8.43 8.65 12.27
CA MET A 397 -7.51 8.41 11.15
C MET A 397 -6.11 8.04 11.63
N PRO A 398 -5.36 7.24 10.87
CA PRO A 398 -3.95 7.02 11.16
C PRO A 398 -3.16 8.33 11.07
N TYR A 399 -2.31 8.58 12.06
CA TYR A 399 -1.31 9.65 12.01
C TYR A 399 0.04 9.12 11.52
N ASP A 400 0.37 7.89 11.91
CA ASP A 400 1.56 7.17 11.45
C ASP A 400 1.25 5.70 11.15
N ASP A 401 2.21 5.02 10.52
CA ASP A 401 2.08 3.65 10.05
C ASP A 401 1.97 2.58 11.14
N SER A 402 2.00 2.93 12.44
CA SER A 402 2.20 1.87 13.44
C SER A 402 1.36 1.95 14.71
N LYS A 403 1.15 3.13 15.31
CA LYS A 403 0.56 3.21 16.66
C LYS A 403 -0.15 4.52 16.98
N THR A 404 -0.05 5.53 16.13
CA THR A 404 -0.58 6.86 16.45
C THR A 404 -1.76 7.18 15.54
N TYR A 405 -2.82 7.73 16.13
CA TYR A 405 -4.05 8.09 15.45
C TYR A 405 -4.49 9.48 15.88
N LEU A 406 -5.21 10.18 15.01
CA LEU A 406 -5.93 11.39 15.36
C LEU A 406 -7.39 11.02 15.62
N LEU A 407 -7.86 11.33 16.82
CA LEU A 407 -9.24 11.18 17.25
C LEU A 407 -9.90 12.55 17.30
N MET A 408 -10.90 12.76 16.44
CA MET A 408 -11.69 13.99 16.41
C MET A 408 -13.00 13.78 17.14
N THR A 409 -13.27 14.68 18.07
CA THR A 409 -14.54 14.78 18.79
C THR A 409 -15.23 16.08 18.39
N ASN A 410 -16.39 16.36 18.99
CA ASN A 410 -17.10 17.62 18.78
C ASN A 410 -16.30 18.86 19.18
N SER A 411 -15.27 18.74 20.02
CA SER A 411 -14.59 19.88 20.65
C SER A 411 -13.07 19.77 20.65
N LYS A 412 -12.52 18.60 20.29
CA LYS A 412 -11.08 18.35 20.34
C LYS A 412 -10.60 17.49 19.18
N ILE A 413 -9.36 17.73 18.77
CA ILE A 413 -8.55 16.77 18.02
C ILE A 413 -7.49 16.23 18.98
N GLN A 414 -7.42 14.91 19.12
CA GLN A 414 -6.53 14.26 20.06
C GLN A 414 -5.60 13.31 19.32
N LYS A 415 -4.28 13.51 19.48
CA LYS A 415 -3.28 12.55 19.04
C LYS A 415 -3.18 11.44 20.09
N ILE A 416 -3.69 10.27 19.76
CA ILE A 416 -3.67 9.09 20.64
C ILE A 416 -2.60 8.10 20.18
N ARG A 417 -1.91 7.49 21.13
CA ARG A 417 -0.96 6.41 20.87
C ARG A 417 -1.35 5.16 21.60
N LEU A 418 -1.39 4.05 20.88
CA LEU A 418 -1.73 2.74 21.42
C LEU A 418 -0.65 2.23 22.39
N LYS A 419 -1.08 1.52 23.44
CA LYS A 419 -0.26 1.00 24.54
C LYS A 419 -0.53 -0.45 24.86
#